data_AF-A0A429XV09-F1
#
_entry.id   AF-A0A429XV09-F1
#
_cell.length_a   1.000
_cell.length_b   1.000
_cell.length_c   1.000
_cell.angle_alpha   90.00
_cell.angle_beta   90.00
_cell.angle_gamma   90.00
#
_symmetry.space_group_name_H-M   'P 1'
#
loop_
_entity.id
_entity.type
_entity.pdbx_description
1 polymer ?
#
loop_
_entity_poly.entity_id
_entity_poly.type
_entity_poly.pdbx_seq_one_letter_code
_entity_poly.pdbx_strand_id
1 'polypeptide(L)' 'MKLVEIQVEIASFLNPLTGLPGNHIIEAKLKEVLHQDRFSVLYFDLDNFKEYNDTYGFKRGMISFKPLENC' A
#
# COMPACT_ATOMS: atom_id res chain seq x y z
N MET A 1 -25.51 -4.17 12.47
CA MET A 1 -24.16 -4.63 12.90
C MET A 1 -23.30 -5.17 11.76
N LYS A 2 -23.87 -5.67 10.65
CA LYS A 2 -23.10 -6.24 9.52
C LYS A 2 -22.19 -5.26 8.73
N LEU A 3 -22.58 -3.99 8.62
CA LEU A 3 -21.88 -3.01 7.76
C LEU A 3 -20.53 -2.55 8.32
N VAL A 4 -20.41 -2.43 9.64
CA VAL A 4 -19.15 -2.03 10.30
C VAL A 4 -18.13 -3.17 10.25
N GLU A 5 -18.58 -4.41 10.43
CA GLU A 5 -17.71 -5.60 10.31
C GLU A 5 -17.14 -5.73 8.88
N ILE A 6 -17.98 -5.55 7.86
CA ILE A 6 -17.53 -5.56 6.45
C ILE A 6 -16.53 -4.42 6.17
N GLN A 7 -16.75 -3.22 6.73
CA GLN A 7 -15.79 -2.12 6.57
C GLN A 7 -14.45 -2.39 7.26
N VAL A 8 -14.46 -3.01 8.44
CA VAL A 8 -13.24 -3.42 9.15
C VAL A 8 -12.49 -4.49 8.36
N GLU A 9 -13.22 -5.43 7.79
CA GLU A 9 -12.65 -6.47 6.93
C GLU A 9 -12.00 -5.85 5.68
N ILE A 10 -12.71 -4.97 4.95
CA ILE A 10 -12.15 -4.23 3.80
C ILE A 10 -10.94 -3.37 4.21
N ALA A 11 -10.99 -2.71 5.37
CA ALA A 11 -9.86 -1.92 5.86
C ALA A 11 -8.65 -2.81 6.20
N SER A 12 -8.86 -4.05 6.61
CA SER A 12 -7.77 -5.01 6.85
C SER A 12 -7.03 -5.39 5.56
N PHE A 13 -7.72 -5.24 4.41
CA PHE A 13 -7.19 -5.49 3.08
C PHE A 13 -6.28 -4.37 2.54
N LEU A 14 -6.34 -3.17 3.12
CA LEU A 14 -5.63 -1.99 2.65
C LEU A 14 -4.55 -1.54 3.64
N ASN A 15 -3.52 -0.86 3.14
CA ASN A 15 -2.63 -0.08 3.97
C ASN A 15 -3.40 1.15 4.50
N PRO A 16 -3.58 1.31 5.82
CA PRO A 16 -4.44 2.35 6.39
C PRO A 16 -3.92 3.78 6.16
N LEU A 17 -2.67 3.92 5.73
CA LEU A 17 -2.01 5.21 5.50
C LEU A 17 -2.12 5.67 4.05
N THR A 18 -2.28 4.74 3.11
CA THR A 18 -2.21 5.04 1.67
C THR A 18 -3.42 4.50 0.91
N GLY A 19 -4.31 3.72 1.53
CA GLY A 19 -5.40 3.07 0.81
C GLY A 19 -4.95 2.07 -0.28
N LEU A 20 -3.64 1.88 -0.47
CA LEU A 20 -3.05 0.92 -1.39
C LEU A 20 -3.22 -0.51 -0.85
N PRO A 21 -3.07 -1.54 -1.69
CA PRO A 21 -3.10 -2.93 -1.23
C PRO A 21 -2.15 -3.18 -0.06
N GLY A 22 -2.65 -3.81 1.00
CA GLY A 22 -1.81 -4.23 2.12
C GLY A 22 -0.85 -5.35 1.74
N ASN A 23 0.16 -5.60 2.58
CA ASN A 23 1.21 -6.59 2.31
C ASN A 23 0.68 -7.99 1.96
N HIS A 24 -0.42 -8.42 2.59
CA HIS A 24 -1.02 -9.73 2.31
C HIS A 24 -1.64 -9.82 0.90
N ILE A 25 -2.22 -8.74 0.37
CA ILE A 25 -2.69 -8.71 -1.03
C ILE A 25 -1.51 -8.76 -1.98
N ILE A 26 -0.46 -7.97 -1.70
CA ILE A 26 0.76 -7.96 -2.51
C ILE A 26 1.37 -9.37 -2.55
N GLU A 27 1.48 -10.04 -1.40
CA GLU A 27 2.01 -11.40 -1.31
C GLU A 27 1.13 -12.42 -2.06
N ALA A 28 -0.19 -12.35 -1.90
CA ALA A 28 -1.13 -13.22 -2.62
C ALA A 28 -1.00 -13.04 -4.14
N LYS A 29 -0.90 -11.78 -4.62
CA LYS A 29 -0.76 -11.49 -6.04
C LYS A 29 0.60 -11.93 -6.57
N LEU A 30 1.68 -11.74 -5.81
CA LEU A 30 3.01 -12.25 -6.16
C LEU A 30 3.00 -13.77 -6.35
N LYS A 31 2.36 -14.52 -5.43
CA LYS A 31 2.20 -15.98 -5.58
C LYS A 31 1.45 -16.36 -6.85
N GLU A 32 0.38 -15.64 -7.18
CA GLU A 32 -0.39 -15.86 -8.40
C GLU A 32 0.44 -15.62 -9.68
N VAL A 33 1.15 -14.48 -9.77
CA VAL A 33 1.89 -14.12 -10.99
C VAL A 33 3.15 -14.95 -11.20
N LEU A 34 3.73 -15.52 -10.13
CA LEU A 34 4.86 -16.46 -10.22
C LEU A 34 4.53 -17.73 -11.00
N HIS A 35 3.25 -18.07 -11.14
CA HIS A 35 2.78 -19.21 -11.94
C HIS A 35 2.49 -18.84 -13.40
N GLN A 36 2.70 -17.58 -13.81
CA GLN A 36 2.46 -17.15 -15.18
C GLN A 36 3.74 -17.09 -15.99
N ASP A 37 3.64 -17.42 -17.28
CA ASP A 37 4.79 -17.47 -18.20
C ASP A 37 5.42 -16.09 -18.43
N ARG A 38 4.66 -15.00 -18.25
CA ARG A 38 5.12 -13.62 -18.46
C ARG A 38 4.51 -12.68 -17.43
N PHE A 39 5.37 -12.08 -16.61
CA PHE A 39 5.00 -11.01 -15.70
C PHE A 39 6.17 -10.03 -15.55
N SER A 40 5.90 -8.88 -14.93
CA SER A 40 6.94 -7.92 -14.54
C SER A 40 6.56 -7.36 -13.17
N VAL A 41 7.58 -7.17 -12.33
CA VAL A 41 7.43 -6.57 -11.01
C VAL A 41 8.23 -5.28 -11.01
N LEU A 42 7.56 -4.18 -10.67
CA LEU A 42 8.21 -2.90 -10.43
C LEU A 42 8.23 -2.65 -8.93
N TYR A 43 9.42 -2.36 -8.40
CA TYR A 43 9.62 -1.97 -7.02
C TYR A 43 10.29 -0.60 -7.02
N PHE A 44 9.77 0.32 -6.22
CA PHE A 44 10.35 1.63 -6.01
C PHE A 44 10.39 1.93 -4.53
N ASP A 45 11.45 2.61 -4.12
CA ASP A 45 11.68 3.08 -2.76
C ASP A 45 11.73 4.62 -2.78
N LEU A 46 11.38 5.22 -1.64
CA LEU A 46 11.46 6.67 -1.48
C LEU A 46 12.73 7.02 -0.72
N ASP A 47 13.67 7.65 -1.42
CA ASP A 47 14.91 8.13 -0.82
C ASP A 47 14.62 9.07 0.36
N ASN A 48 15.39 8.89 1.44
CA ASN A 48 15.35 9.72 2.65
C ASN A 48 13.95 9.85 3.30
N PHE A 49 13.04 8.89 3.08
CA PHE A 49 11.67 8.96 3.60
C PHE A 49 11.60 9.09 5.13
N LYS A 50 12.52 8.44 5.84
CA LYS A 50 12.63 8.57 7.31
C LYS A 50 12.95 10.00 7.73
N GLU A 51 13.95 10.62 7.12
CA GLU A 51 14.37 11.99 7.44
C GLU A 51 13.27 13.00 7.11
N TYR A 52 12.55 12.80 6.00
CA TYR A 52 11.38 13.59 5.65
C TYR A 52 10.27 13.48 6.71
N ASN A 53 9.94 12.26 7.15
CA ASN A 53 8.95 12.04 8.20
C ASN A 53 9.37 12.63 9.55
N ASP A 54 10.64 12.50 9.90
CA ASP A 54 11.21 13.03 11.15
C ASP A 54 11.21 14.58 11.13
N THR A 55 11.35 15.21 9.95
CA THR A 55 11.36 16.68 9.77
C THR A 55 9.96 17.29 9.69
N TYR A 56 9.06 16.68 8.91
CA TYR A 56 7.77 17.28 8.55
C TYR A 56 6.57 16.63 9.25
N GLY A 57 6.81 15.58 10.02
CA GLY A 57 5.79 14.81 10.70
C GLY A 57 5.06 13.86 9.74
N PHE A 58 4.63 12.74 10.31
CA PHE A 58 4.04 11.60 9.60
C PHE A 58 2.87 11.95 8.66
N LYS A 59 2.04 12.95 9.03
CA LYS A 59 0.90 13.39 8.19
C LYS A 59 1.33 13.96 6.84
N ARG A 60 2.51 14.57 6.75
CA ARG A 60 3.03 15.12 5.49
C ARG A 60 3.70 14.06 4.62
N GLY A 61 4.27 13.01 5.22
CA GLY A 61 4.75 11.81 4.51
C GLY A 61 3.63 11.11 3.75
N MET A 62 2.47 10.96 4.38
CA MET A 62 1.27 10.38 3.75
C MET A 62 0.81 11.12 2.49
N ILE A 63 0.88 12.46 2.46
CA ILE A 63 0.41 13.25 1.30
C ILE A 63 1.26 12.95 0.06
N SER A 64 2.54 12.62 0.22
CA SER A 64 3.42 12.23 -0.89
C SER A 64 3.02 10.91 -1.56
N PHE A 65 2.22 10.06 -0.89
CA PHE A 65 1.73 8.80 -1.47
C PHE A 65 0.42 8.94 -2.25
N LYS A 66 -0.38 9.98 -2.00
CA LYS A 66 -1.64 10.20 -2.74
C LYS A 66 -1.50 10.27 -4.26
N PRO A 67 -0.43 10.87 -4.83
CA PRO A 67 -0.22 10.86 -6.27
C PRO A 67 -0.01 9.44 -6.83
N LEU A 68 0.56 8.51 -6.06
CA LEU A 68 0.85 7.14 -6.47
C LEU A 68 -0.39 6.24 -6.49
N GLU A 69 -1.44 6.58 -5.74
CA GLU A 69 -2.73 5.87 -5.76
C GLU A 69 -3.46 5.97 -7.11
N ASN A 70 -3.13 7.00 -7.92
CA ASN A 70 -3.76 7.25 -9.22
C ASN A 70 -2.84 6.93 -10.42
N CYS A 71 -1.68 6.30 -10.17
CA CYS A 71 -0.75 5.87 -11.22
C CYS A 71 -1.01 4.43 -11.68
#